data_AF-A0A6H9LLR8-F1
#
_entry.id   AF-A0A6H9LLR8-F1
#
_cell.length_a   1.000
_cell.length_b   1.000
_cell.length_c   1.000
_cell.angle_alpha   90.00
_cell.angle_beta   90.00
_cell.angle_gamma   90.00
#
_symmetry.space_group_name_H-M   'P 1'
#
loop_
_entity.id
_entity.type
_entity.pdbx_description
1 polymer ?
#
loop_
_entity_poly.entity_id
_entity_poly.type
_entity_poly.pdbx_seq_one_letter_code
_entity_poly.pdbx_strand_id
1 'polypeptide(L)' 'YEGVLIESGPTKNIFTKPEKKKTEDYITGRFG' A
#
# COMPACT_ATOMS: atom_id res chain seq x y z
N TYR A 1 -20.14 2.78 4.49
CA TYR A 1 -18.67 2.88 4.53
C TYR A 1 -18.11 1.67 3.79
N GLU A 2 -17.93 1.80 2.48
CA GLU A 2 -17.37 0.71 1.67
C GLU A 2 -15.85 0.87 1.66
N GLY A 3 -15.15 -0.05 2.34
CA GLY A 3 -13.70 -0.18 2.23
C GLY A 3 -13.35 -0.85 0.90
N VAL A 4 -12.52 -0.20 0.09
CA VAL A 4 -12.01 -0.79 -1.15
C VAL A 4 -10.67 -1.44 -0.89
N LEU A 5 -10.51 -2.68 -1.37
CA LEU A 5 -9.22 -3.36 -1.37
C LEU A 5 -8.30 -2.67 -2.39
N ILE A 6 -7.28 -1.97 -1.89
CA ILE A 6 -6.34 -1.23 -2.73
C ILE A 6 -5.24 -2.15 -3.29
N GLU A 7 -4.72 -3.07 -2.48
CA GLU A 7 -3.65 -3.99 -2.86
C GLU A 7 -3.65 -5.25 -1.97
N SER A 8 -3.37 -6.41 -2.56
CA SER A 8 -3.23 -7.69 -1.86
C SER A 8 -2.16 -8.55 -2.51
N GLY A 9 -1.33 -9.24 -1.72
CA GLY A 9 -0.19 -10.01 -2.20
C GLY A 9 0.75 -10.41 -1.06
N PRO A 10 1.92 -10.99 -1.38
CA PRO A 10 2.90 -11.40 -0.38
C PRO A 10 3.39 -10.20 0.45
N THR A 11 3.42 -10.34 1.77
CA THR A 11 3.86 -9.31 2.72
C THR A 11 5.18 -8.67 2.29
N LYS A 12 6.17 -9.49 1.91
CA LYS A 12 7.47 -8.98 1.49
C LYS A 12 7.34 -8.02 0.30
N ASN A 13 6.50 -8.31 -0.69
CA ASN A 13 6.33 -7.44 -1.84
C ASN A 13 5.63 -6.14 -1.44
N ILE A 14 4.53 -6.24 -0.69
CA ILE A 14 3.77 -5.06 -0.24
C ILE A 14 4.65 -4.08 0.55
N PHE A 15 5.47 -4.58 1.49
CA PHE A 15 6.25 -3.71 2.38
C PHE A 15 7.65 -3.33 1.87
N THR A 16 8.18 -3.99 0.84
CA THR A 16 9.52 -3.67 0.29
C THR A 16 9.47 -3.06 -1.11
N LYS A 17 8.47 -3.43 -1.92
CA LYS A 17 8.27 -2.92 -3.27
C LYS A 17 6.78 -2.98 -3.64
N PRO A 18 5.93 -2.14 -3.01
CA PRO A 18 4.51 -2.10 -3.34
C PRO A 18 4.30 -1.76 -4.83
N GLU A 19 3.26 -2.31 -5.43
CA GLU A 19 2.92 -2.03 -6.83
C GLU A 19 2.02 -0.80 -6.95
N LYS A 20 1.25 -0.47 -5.90
CA LYS A 20 0.40 0.72 -5.88
C LYS A 20 1.09 1.85 -5.12
N LYS A 21 1.15 3.01 -5.78
CA LYS A 21 1.62 4.26 -5.18
C LYS A 21 0.88 4.63 -3.89
N LYS A 22 -0.44 4.35 -3.81
CA LYS A 22 -1.23 4.56 -2.58
C LYS A 22 -0.70 3.76 -1.38
N THR A 23 -0.25 2.53 -1.63
CA THR A 23 0.34 1.65 -0.61
C THR A 23 1.74 2.14 -0.24
N GLU A 24 2.52 2.58 -1.22
CA GLU A 24 3.85 3.19 -0.99
C GLU A 24 3.76 4.46 -0.14
N ASP A 25 2.87 5.38 -0.51
CA ASP A 25 2.61 6.61 0.24
C ASP A 25 2.13 6.29 1.67
N TYR A 26 1.36 5.20 1.84
CA TYR A 26 0.94 4.69 3.15
C TYR A 26 2.06 4.12 4.00
N ILE A 27 2.92 3.29 3.41
CA ILE A 27 4.05 2.68 4.10
C ILE A 27 5.11 3.72 4.44
N THR A 28 5.37 4.66 3.54
CA THR A 28 6.38 5.71 3.72
C THR A 28 5.89 6.87 4.58
N GLY A 29 4.60 6.89 4.92
CA GLY A 29 4.01 7.93 5.77
C GLY A 29 4.06 9.32 5.12
N ARG A 30 4.17 9.41 3.79
CA ARG A 30 4.07 10.68 3.04
C ARG A 30 2.62 11.09 2.86
N PHE A 31 1.91 11.15 3.97
CA PHE A 31 0.67 11.89 4.06
C PHE A 31 1.06 13.31 4.46
N GLY A 32 0.76 14.28 3.60
CA GLY A 32 0.87 15.69 3.96
C GLY A 32 0.03 16.01 5.18
#